data_AF-A0A0D2UGC6-F1
#
_entry.id   AF-A0A0D2UGC6-F1
#
_cell.length_a   1.000
_cell.length_b   1.000
_cell.length_c   1.000
_cell.angle_alpha   90.00
_cell.angle_beta   90.00
_cell.angle_gamma   90.00
#
_symmetry.space_group_name_H-M   'P 1'
#
loop_
_entity.id
_entity.type
_entity.pdbx_description
1 polymer ?
#
loop_
_entity_poly.entity_id
_entity_poly.type
_entity_poly.pdbx_seq_one_letter_code
_entity_poly.pdbx_strand_id
1 'polypeptide(L)'
;MDCSTTVQCREIKKAVGGALELSKITGSHAYERYTGPQIRKIFETQQEIYENNERISLVSSFIACLFSGAYACIDTTDSAGINLMDIKQKAWSKAALEATVPGLEEKLGKLAPAHAAAGFIASYFVERLVTSFLLEVHFC
;
A
#
# COMPACT_ATOMS: atom_id res chain seq x y z
N MET A 1 -13.10 11.44 -7.52
CA MET A 1 -12.34 10.23 -7.17
C MET A 1 -12.16 9.39 -8.44
N ASP A 2 -11.05 8.67 -8.58
CA ASP A 2 -10.72 7.88 -9.78
C ASP A 2 -11.64 6.66 -9.94
N CYS A 3 -12.14 6.42 -11.15
CA CYS A 3 -12.95 5.27 -11.54
C CYS A 3 -12.48 4.64 -12.88
N SER A 4 -11.20 4.81 -13.21
CA SER A 4 -10.66 4.57 -14.56
C SER A 4 -10.04 3.19 -14.77
N THR A 5 -10.24 2.25 -13.83
CA THR A 5 -9.56 0.95 -13.75
C THR A 5 -10.52 -0.25 -13.81
N THR A 6 -11.72 -0.09 -14.38
CA THR A 6 -12.73 -1.16 -14.48
C THR A 6 -12.18 -2.42 -15.18
N VAL A 7 -11.29 -2.26 -16.16
CA VAL A 7 -10.63 -3.38 -16.85
C VAL A 7 -9.73 -4.14 -15.89
N GLN A 8 -8.82 -3.45 -15.20
CA GLN A 8 -7.89 -4.04 -14.24
C GLN A 8 -8.62 -4.72 -13.08
N CYS A 9 -9.73 -4.13 -12.60
CA CYS A 9 -10.59 -4.78 -11.62
C CYS A 9 -11.09 -6.15 -12.08
N ARG A 10 -11.54 -6.27 -13.34
CA ARG A 10 -12.01 -7.55 -13.91
C ARG A 10 -10.88 -8.56 -14.04
N GLU A 11 -9.71 -8.11 -14.45
CA GLU A 11 -8.53 -8.96 -14.64
C GLU A 11 -7.99 -9.51 -13.33
N ILE A 12 -7.86 -8.67 -12.30
CA ILE A 12 -7.47 -9.08 -10.94
C ILE A 12 -8.48 -10.11 -10.41
N LYS A 13 -9.79 -9.82 -10.51
CA LYS A 13 -10.83 -10.77 -10.11
C LYS A 13 -10.69 -12.10 -10.84
N LYS A 14 -10.48 -12.09 -12.16
CA LYS A 14 -10.31 -13.31 -12.96
C LYS A 14 -9.09 -14.10 -12.53
N ALA A 15 -7.96 -13.44 -12.31
CA ALA A 15 -6.69 -14.08 -11.94
C ALA A 15 -6.73 -14.75 -10.56
N VAL A 16 -7.47 -14.17 -9.59
CA VAL A 16 -7.63 -14.75 -8.24
C VAL A 16 -8.70 -15.85 -8.18
N GLY A 17 -9.44 -16.11 -9.27
CA GLY A 17 -10.50 -17.14 -9.33
C GLY A 17 -11.92 -16.60 -9.12
N GLY A 18 -12.11 -15.29 -9.16
CA GLY A 18 -13.40 -14.63 -9.18
C GLY A 18 -13.56 -13.51 -8.13
N ALA A 19 -14.66 -12.77 -8.24
CA ALA A 19 -14.96 -11.67 -7.32
C ALA A 19 -15.14 -12.14 -5.87
N LEU A 20 -15.72 -13.33 -5.68
CA LEU A 20 -15.97 -13.90 -4.36
C LEU A 20 -14.67 -14.38 -3.70
N GLU A 21 -13.79 -15.05 -4.46
CA GLU A 21 -12.50 -15.50 -3.94
C GLU A 21 -11.61 -14.32 -3.54
N LEU A 22 -11.55 -13.27 -4.36
CA LEU A 22 -10.86 -12.03 -3.99
C LEU A 22 -11.44 -11.44 -2.69
N SER A 23 -12.77 -11.39 -2.55
CA SER A 23 -13.41 -10.87 -1.34
C SER A 23 -13.14 -11.72 -0.09
N LYS A 24 -13.06 -13.05 -0.22
CA LYS A 24 -12.69 -13.93 0.89
C LYS A 24 -11.27 -13.67 1.39
N ILE A 25 -10.35 -13.30 0.51
CA ILE A 25 -8.96 -13.01 0.81
C ILE A 25 -8.82 -11.59 1.36
N THR A 26 -9.32 -10.59 0.63
CA THR A 26 -9.02 -9.17 0.88
C THR A 26 -10.16 -8.42 1.58
N GLY A 27 -11.23 -9.11 1.96
CA GLY A 27 -12.41 -8.51 2.61
C GLY A 27 -13.33 -7.70 1.68
N SER A 28 -13.05 -7.67 0.37
CA SER A 28 -13.73 -6.79 -0.58
C SER A 28 -13.58 -7.27 -2.03
N HIS A 29 -14.54 -6.89 -2.89
CA HIS A 29 -14.35 -7.00 -4.34
C HIS A 29 -13.33 -5.98 -4.85
N ALA A 30 -12.86 -6.17 -6.08
CA ALA A 30 -12.08 -5.14 -6.77
C ALA A 30 -12.97 -3.94 -7.12
N TYR A 31 -12.60 -2.77 -6.59
CA TYR A 31 -13.21 -1.48 -6.89
C TYR A 31 -12.18 -0.56 -7.53
N GLU A 32 -12.62 0.30 -8.45
CA GLU A 32 -11.70 1.08 -9.30
C GLU A 32 -10.77 1.98 -8.48
N ARG A 33 -11.26 2.54 -7.38
CA ARG A 33 -10.46 3.42 -6.52
C ARG A 33 -9.41 2.69 -5.66
N TYR A 34 -9.42 1.36 -5.60
CA TYR A 34 -8.50 0.61 -4.74
C TYR A 34 -7.10 0.60 -5.35
N THR A 35 -6.08 0.56 -4.49
CA THR A 35 -4.69 0.73 -4.92
C THR A 35 -4.23 -0.39 -5.86
N GLY A 36 -4.64 -1.64 -5.65
CA GLY A 36 -4.28 -2.77 -6.53
C GLY A 36 -4.61 -2.49 -8.01
N PRO A 37 -5.88 -2.22 -8.38
CA PRO A 37 -6.24 -1.84 -9.75
C PRO A 37 -5.50 -0.61 -10.31
N GLN A 38 -5.21 0.38 -9.46
CA GLN A 38 -4.46 1.58 -9.86
C GLN A 38 -2.99 1.25 -10.18
N ILE A 39 -2.34 0.45 -9.35
CA ILE A 39 -0.97 -0.04 -9.58
C ILE A 39 -0.89 -0.84 -10.88
N ARG A 40 -1.84 -1.76 -11.09
CA ARG A 40 -1.88 -2.58 -12.30
C ARG A 40 -2.02 -1.72 -13.56
N LYS A 41 -2.85 -0.68 -13.52
CA LYS A 41 -2.98 0.26 -14.64
C LYS A 41 -1.68 1.01 -14.92
N ILE A 42 -0.98 1.48 -13.89
CA ILE A 42 0.33 2.16 -14.06
C ILE A 42 1.34 1.19 -14.67
N PHE A 43 1.40 -0.05 -14.17
CA PHE A 43 2.25 -1.10 -14.77
C PHE A 43 1.94 -1.30 -16.26
N GLU A 44 0.67 -1.49 -16.62
CA GLU A 44 0.27 -1.75 -18.01
C GLU A 44 0.44 -0.56 -18.96
N THR A 45 0.33 0.68 -18.47
CA THR A 45 0.27 1.88 -19.34
C THR A 45 1.50 2.77 -19.26
N GLN A 46 2.28 2.65 -18.18
CA GLN A 46 3.39 3.53 -17.83
C GLN A 46 4.54 2.70 -17.23
N GLN A 47 4.93 1.64 -17.94
CA GLN A 47 5.91 0.65 -17.49
C GLN A 47 7.24 1.28 -17.03
N GLU A 48 7.79 2.25 -17.76
CA GLU A 48 9.03 2.94 -17.41
C GLU A 48 8.93 3.65 -16.04
N ILE A 49 7.78 4.30 -15.77
CA ILE A 49 7.54 4.96 -14.48
C ILE A 49 7.44 3.92 -13.36
N TYR A 50 6.79 2.77 -13.61
CA TYR A 50 6.70 1.69 -12.64
C TYR A 50 8.06 1.06 -12.34
N GLU A 51 8.87 0.83 -13.37
CA GLU A 51 10.22 0.25 -13.24
C GLU A 51 11.15 1.16 -12.44
N ASN A 52 11.13 2.46 -12.73
CA ASN A 52 11.92 3.48 -12.03
C ASN A 52 11.40 3.83 -10.62
N ASN A 53 10.25 3.29 -10.20
CA ASN A 53 9.71 3.50 -8.85
C ASN A 53 10.32 2.49 -7.86
N GLU A 54 11.03 2.97 -6.83
CA GLU A 54 11.59 2.08 -5.80
C GLU A 54 10.59 1.72 -4.69
N ARG A 55 9.56 2.55 -4.46
CA ARG A 55 8.62 2.41 -3.35
C ARG A 55 7.20 2.88 -3.72
N ILE A 56 6.21 2.08 -3.35
CA ILE A 56 4.79 2.41 -3.42
C ILE A 56 4.25 2.57 -2.00
N SER A 57 3.70 3.75 -1.71
CA SER A 57 3.09 4.10 -0.43
C SER A 57 1.62 4.47 -0.63
N LEU A 58 0.79 4.17 0.38
CA LEU A 58 -0.50 4.83 0.52
C LEU A 58 -0.29 6.25 1.06
N VAL A 59 -1.28 7.13 0.90
CA VAL A 59 -1.17 8.52 1.37
C VAL A 59 -0.82 8.59 2.86
N SER A 60 -1.42 7.76 3.71
CA SER A 60 -1.10 7.62 5.13
C SER A 60 0.38 7.30 5.38
N SER A 61 0.84 6.16 4.87
CA SER A 61 2.24 5.73 4.99
C SER A 61 3.22 6.74 4.36
N PHE A 62 2.84 7.43 3.29
CA PHE A 62 3.67 8.46 2.66
C PHE A 62 3.87 9.67 3.58
N ILE A 63 2.79 10.14 4.23
CA ILE A 63 2.90 11.22 5.22
C ILE A 63 3.76 10.77 6.41
N ALA A 64 3.63 9.53 6.85
CA ALA A 64 4.50 8.95 7.87
C ALA A 64 5.98 8.95 7.42
N CYS A 65 6.26 8.61 6.15
CA CYS A 65 7.62 8.67 5.60
C CYS A 65 8.22 10.08 5.68
N LEU A 66 7.41 11.11 5.38
CA LEU A 66 7.86 12.48 5.45
C LEU A 66 8.26 12.85 6.89
N PHE A 67 7.43 12.49 7.88
CA PHE A 67 7.70 12.81 9.28
C PHE A 67 8.85 12.02 9.90
N SER A 68 9.01 10.75 9.53
CA SER A 68 10.10 9.90 10.04
C SER A 68 11.40 10.08 9.27
N GLY A 69 11.36 10.62 8.05
CA GLY A 69 12.51 10.73 7.17
C GLY A 69 12.99 9.39 6.61
N ALA A 70 12.16 8.34 6.68
CA ALA A 70 12.46 6.98 6.22
C ALA A 70 11.18 6.31 5.69
N TYR A 71 11.29 5.21 4.93
CA TYR A 71 10.10 4.51 4.47
C TYR A 71 9.32 3.88 5.62
N ALA A 72 8.13 4.43 5.90
CA ALA A 72 7.15 3.81 6.76
C ALA A 72 6.50 2.59 6.08
N CYS A 73 6.08 1.64 6.91
CA CYS A 73 5.29 0.51 6.47
C CYS A 73 3.86 0.94 6.18
N ILE A 74 3.18 0.21 5.30
CA ILE A 74 1.72 0.30 5.20
C ILE A 74 1.13 -0.45 6.40
N ASP A 75 0.17 0.15 7.07
CA ASP A 75 -0.50 -0.49 8.20
C ASP A 75 -1.56 -1.51 7.75
N THR A 76 -1.86 -2.48 8.61
CA THR A 76 -2.85 -3.53 8.33
C THR A 76 -4.28 -3.00 8.11
N THR A 77 -4.64 -1.84 8.66
CA THR A 77 -5.97 -1.24 8.55
C THR A 77 -6.17 -0.63 7.17
N ASP A 78 -5.27 0.25 6.74
CA ASP A 78 -5.33 0.85 5.41
C ASP A 78 -5.12 -0.20 4.32
N SER A 79 -4.29 -1.21 4.59
CA SER A 79 -4.08 -2.32 3.66
C SER A 79 -5.33 -3.18 3.43
N ALA A 80 -6.36 -3.12 4.27
CA ALA A 80 -7.62 -3.81 4.01
C ALA A 80 -8.38 -3.17 2.82
N GLY A 81 -8.11 -1.90 2.51
CA GLY A 81 -8.79 -1.12 1.47
C GLY A 81 -8.13 -1.16 0.09
N ILE A 82 -7.18 -2.07 -0.17
CA ILE A 82 -6.34 -2.00 -1.38
C ILE A 82 -6.33 -3.25 -2.27
N ASN A 83 -7.08 -4.30 -1.91
CA ASN A 83 -7.12 -5.62 -2.58
C ASN A 83 -5.79 -6.39 -2.62
N LEU A 84 -4.85 -6.17 -1.70
CA LEU A 84 -3.53 -6.83 -1.74
C LEU A 84 -3.20 -7.69 -0.50
N MET A 85 -3.83 -7.43 0.65
CA MET A 85 -3.58 -8.15 1.90
C MET A 85 -4.61 -9.25 2.13
N ASP A 86 -4.15 -10.40 2.64
CA ASP A 86 -5.04 -11.38 3.28
C ASP A 86 -5.46 -10.84 4.65
N ILE A 87 -6.74 -10.50 4.79
CA ILE A 87 -7.26 -9.85 6.01
C ILE A 87 -7.23 -10.76 7.24
N LYS A 88 -7.22 -12.09 7.07
CA LYS A 88 -7.16 -13.04 8.18
C LYS A 88 -5.74 -13.21 8.68
N GLN A 89 -4.79 -13.31 7.76
CA GLN A 89 -3.37 -13.47 8.09
C GLN A 89 -2.67 -12.15 8.41
N LYS A 90 -3.28 -11.01 8.03
CA LYS A 90 -2.68 -9.66 8.14
C LYS A 90 -1.30 -9.59 7.47
N ALA A 91 -1.20 -10.29 6.34
CA ALA A 91 0.01 -10.40 5.53
C ALA A 91 -0.37 -10.23 4.06
N TRP A 92 0.59 -9.86 3.22
CA TRP A 92 0.33 -9.77 1.79
C TRP A 92 -0.17 -11.10 1.22
N SER A 93 -1.23 -11.05 0.42
CA SER A 93 -1.71 -12.23 -0.28
C SER A 93 -0.90 -12.41 -1.54
N LYS A 94 -0.09 -13.47 -1.60
CA LYS A 94 0.67 -13.83 -2.81
C LYS A 94 -0.22 -13.88 -4.06
N ALA A 95 -1.40 -14.50 -3.95
CA ALA A 95 -2.35 -14.59 -5.05
C ALA A 95 -2.86 -13.21 -5.51
N ALA A 96 -3.14 -12.29 -4.58
CA ALA A 96 -3.61 -10.95 -4.91
C ALA A 96 -2.49 -10.06 -5.50
N LEU A 97 -1.28 -10.19 -4.97
CA LEU A 97 -0.09 -9.51 -5.50
C LEU A 97 0.23 -9.98 -6.92
N GLU A 98 0.34 -11.30 -7.15
CA GLU A 98 0.63 -11.88 -8.47
C GLU A 98 -0.48 -11.57 -9.49
N ALA A 99 -1.74 -11.51 -9.04
CA ALA A 99 -2.85 -11.06 -9.86
C ALA A 99 -2.81 -9.55 -10.18
N THR A 100 -2.01 -8.75 -9.47
CA THR A 100 -1.89 -7.31 -9.69
C THR A 100 -0.67 -7.02 -10.56
N VAL A 101 0.53 -7.25 -10.03
CA VAL A 101 1.82 -7.11 -10.74
C VAL A 101 2.83 -8.10 -10.15
N PRO A 102 3.59 -8.85 -10.97
CA PRO A 102 4.66 -9.72 -10.49
C PRO A 102 5.72 -8.94 -9.68
N GLY A 103 6.17 -9.48 -8.54
CA GLY A 103 7.20 -8.84 -7.71
C GLY A 103 6.75 -7.60 -6.94
N LEU A 104 5.44 -7.29 -6.90
CA LEU A 104 4.92 -6.08 -6.27
C LEU A 104 5.29 -5.92 -4.78
N GLU A 105 5.48 -7.02 -4.06
CA GLU A 105 5.83 -6.99 -2.63
C GLU A 105 7.11 -6.19 -2.35
N GLU A 106 8.11 -6.23 -3.24
CA GLU A 106 9.37 -5.52 -3.05
C GLU A 106 9.17 -3.99 -2.97
N LYS A 107 8.26 -3.46 -3.80
CA LYS A 107 7.93 -2.02 -3.82
C LYS A 107 6.99 -1.61 -2.69
N LEU A 108 6.19 -2.53 -2.13
CA LEU A 108 5.31 -2.26 -0.99
C LEU A 108 6.05 -2.36 0.36
N GLY A 109 7.04 -3.25 0.45
CA GLY A 109 7.72 -3.62 1.68
C GLY A 109 6.81 -4.36 2.66
N LYS A 110 7.22 -4.37 3.94
CA LYS A 110 6.50 -5.11 4.98
C LYS A 110 5.26 -4.35 5.45
N LEU A 111 4.26 -5.10 5.88
CA LEU A 111 3.13 -4.58 6.65
C LEU A 111 3.52 -4.38 8.12
N ALA A 112 2.90 -3.40 8.75
CA ALA A 112 2.99 -3.18 10.19
C ALA A 112 1.59 -3.22 10.84
N PRO A 113 1.48 -3.63 12.11
CA PRO A 113 0.26 -3.44 12.87
C PRO A 113 -0.13 -1.95 12.94
N ALA A 114 -1.43 -1.65 12.93
CA ALA A 114 -1.96 -0.28 12.99
C ALA A 114 -1.45 0.57 14.18
N HIS A 115 -1.09 -0.09 15.29
CA HIS A 115 -0.62 0.55 16.51
C HIS A 115 0.92 0.59 16.62
N ALA A 116 1.64 0.11 15.60
CA ALA A 116 3.09 0.16 15.60
C ALA A 116 3.56 1.60 15.35
N ALA A 117 4.60 2.02 16.07
CA ALA A 117 5.29 3.27 15.75
C ALA A 117 5.99 3.15 14.39
N ALA A 118 5.82 4.15 13.51
CA ALA A 118 6.50 4.20 12.22
C ALA A 118 7.97 4.61 12.35
N GLY A 119 8.32 5.27 13.46
CA GLY A 119 9.67 5.69 13.80
C GLY A 119 9.67 6.93 14.71
N PHE A 120 10.85 7.48 14.93
CA PHE A 120 11.01 8.79 15.55
C PHE A 120 10.80 9.90 14.52
N ILE A 121 10.44 11.09 14.98
CA ILE A 121 10.39 12.25 14.09
C ILE A 121 11.79 12.56 13.53
N ALA A 122 11.87 12.87 12.25
CA ALA A 122 13.12 13.20 11.58
C ALA A 122 13.77 14.43 12.21
N SER A 123 15.12 14.44 12.30
CA SER A 123 15.88 15.56 12.87
C SER A 123 15.57 16.88 12.18
N TYR A 124 15.25 16.85 10.89
CA TYR A 124 14.77 18.00 10.11
C TYR A 124 13.65 18.78 10.83
N PHE A 125 12.65 18.09 11.40
CA PHE A 125 11.55 18.77 12.10
C PHE A 125 11.93 19.20 13.51
N VAL A 126 12.78 18.45 14.20
CA VAL A 126 13.30 18.84 15.51
C VAL A 126 14.09 20.15 15.37
N GLU A 127 15.11 20.16 14.52
CA GLU A 127 15.99 21.30 14.30
C GLU A 127 15.24 22.55 13.80
N ARG A 128 14.22 22.36 12.95
CA ARG A 128 13.51 23.46 12.29
C ARG A 128 12.31 23.99 13.08
N LEU A 129 11.64 23.16 13.88
CA LEU A 129 10.36 23.50 14.51
C LEU A 129 10.37 23.41 16.04
N VAL A 130 11.30 22.66 16.66
CA VAL A 130 11.24 22.33 18.09
C VAL A 130 12.61 22.48 18.77
N THR A 131 12.79 23.54 19.58
CA THR A 131 14.07 23.78 20.28
C THR A 131 14.42 22.79 21.40
N SER A 132 13.55 21.84 21.77
CA SER A 132 13.86 20.73 22.68
C SER A 132 12.64 19.79 22.79
N PHE A 133 12.72 18.51 22.36
CA PHE A 133 11.95 17.32 22.79
C PHE A 133 11.94 16.24 21.68
N LEU A 134 12.17 14.97 22.05
CA LEU A 134 12.01 13.78 21.18
C LEU A 134 10.52 13.44 21.06
N LEU A 135 9.94 13.56 19.86
CA LEU A 135 8.57 13.13 19.56
C LEU A 135 8.58 11.80 18.77
N GLU A 136 7.75 10.85 19.18
CA GLU A 136 7.46 9.63 18.43
C GLU A 136 6.39 9.89 17.37
N VAL A 137 6.56 9.30 16.18
CA VAL A 137 5.58 9.38 15.09
C VAL A 137 4.74 8.11 15.11
N HIS A 138 3.51 8.24 15.63
CA HIS A 138 2.49 7.19 15.59
C HIS A 138 1.53 7.44 14.42
N PHE A 139 2.03 7.30 13.19
CA PHE A 139 1.22 7.22 11.98
C PHE A 139 1.78 6.08 11.15
N CYS A 140 1.08 4.95 11.07
CA CYS A 140 1.30 3.95 10.01
C CYS A 140 0.08 4.02 9.08
#